data_AF-A0A1G7CP33-F1
#
_entry.id   AF-A0A1G7CP33-F1
#
_cell.length_a   1.000
_cell.length_b   1.000
_cell.length_c   1.000
_cell.angle_alpha   90.00
_cell.angle_beta   90.00
_cell.angle_gamma   90.00
#
_symmetry.space_group_name_H-M   'P 1'
#
loop_
_entity.id
_entity.type
_entity.pdbx_description
1 polymer ?
#
loop_
_entity_poly.entity_id
_entity_poly.type
_entity_poly.pdbx_seq_one_letter_code
_entity_poly.pdbx_strand_id
1 'polypeptide(L)'
;DLGARNAANFVGLAWRDGKLAVNEGPDCYFTDAEKQCPYHNLTFPTGSRHDARRVVLEYQKTFKQNAATIALVWALGGHLKALLGFWPHMTLQADKGAGKSTLIKRLERSIAFTMFSGQSLQTEFRLVTSISHTSHPVGWEELSARRQDVIDKAVGLLQENYQYTVSRRGADMTEYLLSAPVLLAGEDVPVRSLLGKLVRTNLTGKKGPMMPDDLPRFPVRDWIDFLAGLDKRDVLAKYADLRARCLEKSRAGGDDDGAKRMAANYAAVMLAWRYLCEFADLDTGEGNFPADLVAEMNSHISETSSDRSPWVWIMETALSEIDNGNFKHPYRFETIGDEDCLLLQPGHIMDHLSTSTSLREKWNGLPVKTATVFKRQLAAAGVMRGGDKEIERTIFSKRIRHLAALSLPALNEFGLNVGFRIDHVREN
;
A
#
# COMPACT_ATOMS: atom_id res chain seq x y z
N ASP A 1 -42.32 15.83 -14.58
CA ASP A 1 -41.03 15.16 -14.35
C ASP A 1 -40.68 14.07 -15.35
N LEU A 2 -40.67 14.38 -16.65
CA LEU A 2 -40.01 13.54 -17.66
C LEU A 2 -38.54 14.01 -17.74
N GLY A 3 -37.65 13.37 -16.98
CA GLY A 3 -36.21 13.68 -17.05
C GLY A 3 -35.40 13.44 -15.78
N ALA A 4 -36.02 13.20 -14.62
CA ALA A 4 -35.31 12.84 -13.41
C ALA A 4 -34.74 11.42 -13.54
N ARG A 5 -33.49 11.30 -13.99
CA ARG A 5 -32.73 10.05 -13.90
C ARG A 5 -32.13 9.99 -12.49
N ASN A 6 -32.52 8.99 -11.70
CA ASN A 6 -31.80 8.59 -10.48
C ASN A 6 -30.47 7.91 -10.90
N ALA A 7 -29.54 8.73 -11.41
CA ALA A 7 -28.23 8.32 -11.88
C ALA A 7 -27.18 8.59 -10.79
N ALA A 8 -26.38 7.56 -10.49
CA ALA A 8 -25.18 7.72 -9.67
C ALA A 8 -23.97 7.77 -10.60
N ASN A 9 -23.14 8.80 -10.49
CA ASN A 9 -21.93 8.95 -11.32
C ASN A 9 -20.76 8.14 -10.74
N PHE A 10 -20.96 6.82 -10.67
CA PHE A 10 -20.03 5.87 -10.04
C PHE A 10 -20.20 4.45 -10.60
N VAL A 11 -19.14 3.84 -11.11
CA VAL A 11 -19.16 2.51 -11.74
C VAL A 11 -18.73 1.42 -10.74
N GLY A 12 -19.42 0.28 -10.74
CA GLY A 12 -19.21 -0.84 -9.82
C GLY A 12 -20.29 -0.96 -8.75
N LEU A 13 -19.92 -1.30 -7.52
CA LEU A 13 -20.84 -1.43 -6.40
C LEU A 13 -21.15 -0.05 -5.80
N ALA A 14 -22.38 0.42 -5.94
CA ALA A 14 -22.80 1.76 -5.53
C ALA A 14 -24.04 1.72 -4.63
N TRP A 15 -24.16 2.69 -3.72
CA TRP A 15 -25.42 2.95 -3.02
C TRP A 15 -26.37 3.72 -3.93
N ARG A 16 -27.53 3.14 -4.24
CA ARG A 16 -28.63 3.73 -5.00
C ARG A 16 -29.91 3.57 -4.19
N ASP A 17 -30.60 4.69 -3.92
CA ASP A 17 -31.85 4.71 -3.16
C ASP A 17 -31.78 3.92 -1.82
N GLY A 18 -30.66 4.08 -1.10
CA GLY A 18 -30.43 3.43 0.20
C GLY A 18 -30.09 1.93 0.13
N LYS A 19 -29.84 1.37 -1.05
CA LYS A 19 -29.42 -0.03 -1.24
C LYS A 19 -28.16 -0.13 -2.08
N LEU A 20 -27.36 -1.16 -1.84
CA LEU A 20 -26.25 -1.47 -2.73
C LEU A 20 -26.79 -2.08 -4.03
N ALA A 21 -26.21 -1.69 -5.15
CA ALA A 21 -26.56 -2.21 -6.46
C ALA A 21 -25.35 -2.13 -7.41
N VAL A 22 -25.39 -2.96 -8.45
CA VAL A 22 -24.51 -2.80 -9.60
C VAL A 22 -24.85 -1.50 -10.32
N ASN A 23 -23.84 -0.74 -10.70
CA ASN A 23 -23.99 0.43 -11.55
C ASN A 23 -22.92 0.40 -12.65
N GLU A 24 -23.34 0.41 -13.91
CA GLU A 24 -22.43 0.34 -15.05
C GLU A 24 -22.18 1.73 -15.64
N GLY A 25 -21.14 1.86 -16.46
CA GLY A 25 -20.83 3.12 -17.13
C GLY A 25 -22.04 3.73 -17.86
N PRO A 26 -22.75 2.95 -18.71
CA PRO A 26 -23.92 3.44 -19.44
C PRO A 26 -25.09 3.92 -18.56
N ASP A 27 -25.14 3.53 -17.27
CA ASP A 27 -26.17 3.95 -16.31
C ASP A 27 -25.83 5.30 -15.64
N CYS A 28 -24.58 5.78 -15.80
CA CYS A 28 -24.11 7.04 -15.23
C CYS A 28 -24.52 8.24 -16.11
N TYR A 29 -24.52 9.44 -15.51
CA TYR A 29 -24.78 10.69 -16.22
C TYR A 29 -23.61 11.67 -16.06
N PHE A 30 -22.62 11.56 -16.95
CA PHE A 30 -21.52 12.50 -17.05
C PHE A 30 -21.81 13.53 -18.14
N THR A 31 -21.65 14.83 -17.83
CA THR A 31 -21.88 15.91 -18.80
C THR A 31 -20.83 15.92 -19.91
N ASP A 32 -19.60 15.51 -19.60
CA ASP A 32 -18.51 15.30 -20.55
C ASP A 32 -17.78 14.00 -20.19
N ALA A 33 -18.41 12.88 -20.54
CA ALA A 33 -18.05 11.55 -20.09
C ALA A 33 -16.58 11.16 -20.39
N GLU A 34 -16.08 11.49 -21.58
CA GLU A 34 -14.71 11.18 -21.99
C GLU A 34 -13.65 11.91 -21.17
N LYS A 35 -13.96 13.10 -20.67
CA LYS A 35 -13.05 13.89 -19.81
C LYS A 35 -13.21 13.60 -18.33
N GLN A 36 -14.42 13.20 -17.91
CA GLN A 36 -14.78 13.07 -16.50
C GLN A 36 -14.53 11.66 -15.95
N CYS A 37 -14.83 10.61 -16.72
CA CYS A 37 -14.78 9.23 -16.23
C CYS A 37 -14.22 8.27 -17.29
N PRO A 38 -13.04 7.67 -17.07
CA PRO A 38 -12.49 6.67 -17.98
C PRO A 38 -13.39 5.44 -18.15
N TYR A 39 -14.30 5.22 -17.20
CA TYR A 39 -15.17 4.04 -17.10
C TYR A 39 -16.59 4.29 -17.57
N HIS A 40 -16.88 5.44 -18.19
CA HIS A 40 -18.24 5.81 -18.60
C HIS A 40 -18.89 4.83 -19.58
N ASN A 41 -18.12 4.00 -20.29
CA ASN A 41 -18.62 2.95 -21.18
C ASN A 41 -18.33 1.53 -20.66
N LEU A 42 -17.86 1.38 -19.41
CA LEU A 42 -17.54 0.08 -18.84
C LEU A 42 -18.83 -0.70 -18.57
N THR A 43 -18.95 -1.85 -19.22
CA THR A 43 -19.96 -2.88 -18.93
C THR A 43 -19.25 -4.10 -18.36
N PHE A 44 -19.79 -4.62 -17.26
CA PHE A 44 -19.20 -5.77 -16.58
C PHE A 44 -19.57 -7.06 -17.30
N PRO A 45 -18.62 -7.98 -17.51
CA PRO A 45 -18.94 -9.28 -18.09
C PRO A 45 -19.99 -10.02 -17.25
N THR A 46 -20.90 -10.71 -17.94
CA THR A 46 -21.92 -11.59 -17.37
C THR A 46 -21.60 -13.04 -17.69
N GLY A 47 -22.18 -13.96 -16.92
CA GLY A 47 -21.99 -15.40 -17.14
C GLY A 47 -22.47 -16.25 -15.99
N SER A 48 -22.11 -17.53 -16.00
CA SER A 48 -22.55 -18.47 -14.99
C SER A 48 -21.56 -18.58 -13.81
N ARG A 49 -22.02 -19.08 -12.67
CA ARG A 49 -21.14 -19.48 -11.55
C ARG A 49 -20.11 -20.54 -11.97
N HIS A 50 -20.43 -21.37 -12.97
CA HIS A 50 -19.49 -22.33 -13.55
C HIS A 50 -18.33 -21.64 -14.27
N ASP A 51 -18.60 -20.55 -15.00
CA ASP A 51 -17.56 -19.73 -15.62
C ASP A 51 -16.64 -19.11 -14.57
N ALA A 52 -17.23 -18.58 -13.48
CA ALA A 52 -16.47 -18.08 -12.33
C ALA A 52 -15.52 -19.15 -11.76
N ARG A 53 -16.04 -20.36 -11.53
CA ARG A 53 -15.25 -21.50 -11.06
C ARG A 53 -14.09 -21.81 -11.98
N ARG A 54 -14.34 -21.92 -13.29
CA ARG A 54 -13.30 -22.21 -14.29
C ARG A 54 -12.19 -21.15 -14.28
N VAL A 55 -12.56 -19.87 -14.26
CA VAL A 55 -11.58 -18.78 -14.21
C VAL A 55 -10.71 -18.88 -12.95
N VAL A 56 -11.32 -19.03 -11.77
CA VAL A 56 -10.57 -19.13 -10.51
C VAL A 56 -9.56 -20.29 -10.57
N LEU A 57 -10.00 -21.48 -10.99
CA LEU A 57 -9.12 -22.66 -11.07
C LEU A 57 -7.98 -22.49 -12.07
N GLU A 58 -8.20 -21.83 -13.21
CA GLU A 58 -7.12 -21.55 -14.16
C GLU A 58 -6.11 -20.52 -13.62
N TYR A 59 -6.55 -19.51 -12.88
CA TYR A 59 -5.64 -18.60 -12.16
C TYR A 59 -4.78 -19.34 -11.13
N GLN A 60 -5.34 -20.33 -10.41
CA GLN A 60 -4.58 -21.13 -9.44
C GLN A 60 -3.49 -21.97 -10.11
N LYS A 61 -3.77 -22.52 -11.29
CA LYS A 61 -2.79 -23.32 -12.05
C LYS A 61 -1.70 -22.45 -12.67
N THR A 62 -2.04 -21.25 -13.14
CA THR A 62 -1.14 -20.44 -13.99
C THR A 62 0.09 -19.94 -13.24
N PHE A 63 -0.03 -19.71 -11.94
CA PHE A 63 1.11 -19.43 -11.07
C PHE A 63 0.99 -20.20 -9.77
N LYS A 64 2.07 -20.90 -9.43
CA LYS A 64 2.24 -21.66 -8.18
C LYS A 64 1.99 -20.75 -6.98
N GLN A 65 1.66 -21.38 -5.84
CA GLN A 65 1.38 -20.69 -4.58
C GLN A 65 0.29 -19.62 -4.72
N ASN A 66 -0.68 -19.87 -5.59
CA ASN A 66 -1.80 -18.97 -5.86
C ASN A 66 -1.42 -17.54 -6.28
N ALA A 67 -0.20 -17.29 -6.76
CA ALA A 67 0.27 -15.91 -6.93
C ALA A 67 -0.60 -15.08 -7.91
N ALA A 68 -1.10 -15.69 -8.98
CA ALA A 68 -2.08 -15.05 -9.86
C ALA A 68 -3.48 -14.96 -9.23
N THR A 69 -3.91 -16.00 -8.52
CA THR A 69 -5.22 -16.00 -7.83
C THR A 69 -5.31 -14.94 -6.75
N ILE A 70 -4.21 -14.65 -6.04
CA ILE A 70 -4.16 -13.55 -5.06
C ILE A 70 -4.50 -12.22 -5.74
N ALA A 71 -3.96 -11.96 -6.94
CA ALA A 71 -4.29 -10.76 -7.71
C ALA A 71 -5.75 -10.74 -8.17
N LEU A 72 -6.27 -11.88 -8.65
CA LEU A 72 -7.68 -12.00 -9.06
C LEU A 72 -8.64 -11.75 -7.88
N VAL A 73 -8.40 -12.39 -6.74
CA VAL A 73 -9.21 -12.25 -5.52
C VAL A 73 -9.14 -10.83 -4.98
N TRP A 74 -7.94 -10.23 -4.97
CA TRP A 74 -7.78 -8.83 -4.60
C TRP A 74 -8.60 -7.91 -5.51
N ALA A 75 -8.57 -8.16 -6.82
CA ALA A 75 -9.26 -7.32 -7.78
C ALA A 75 -10.79 -7.42 -7.62
N LEU A 76 -11.33 -8.64 -7.62
CA LEU A 76 -12.76 -8.88 -7.43
C LEU A 76 -13.26 -8.43 -6.06
N GLY A 77 -12.42 -8.53 -5.03
CA GLY A 77 -12.71 -8.08 -3.68
C GLY A 77 -12.74 -6.56 -3.51
N GLY A 78 -12.22 -5.76 -4.46
CA GLY A 78 -12.17 -4.30 -4.37
C GLY A 78 -13.52 -3.64 -4.08
N HIS A 79 -14.61 -4.27 -4.53
CA HIS A 79 -15.99 -3.83 -4.28
C HIS A 79 -16.40 -3.93 -2.80
N LEU A 80 -15.80 -4.84 -2.01
CA LEU A 80 -16.07 -4.97 -0.56
C LEU A 80 -15.68 -3.71 0.23
N LYS A 81 -14.94 -2.78 -0.38
CA LYS A 81 -14.65 -1.46 0.21
C LYS A 81 -15.91 -0.72 0.65
N ALA A 82 -17.02 -0.86 -0.07
CA ALA A 82 -18.31 -0.25 0.29
C ALA A 82 -18.87 -0.78 1.63
N LEU A 83 -18.50 -2.01 2.01
CA LEU A 83 -18.95 -2.69 3.22
C LEU A 83 -17.92 -2.58 4.36
N LEU A 84 -16.63 -2.73 4.04
CA LEU A 84 -15.52 -2.69 5.00
C LEU A 84 -15.07 -1.26 5.35
N GLY A 85 -15.29 -0.29 4.47
CA GLY A 85 -14.80 1.09 4.60
C GLY A 85 -13.33 1.28 4.19
N PHE A 86 -12.63 0.21 3.82
CA PHE A 86 -11.26 0.26 3.30
C PHE A 86 -11.01 -0.89 2.32
N TRP A 87 -9.99 -0.75 1.48
CA TRP A 87 -9.42 -1.86 0.70
C TRP A 87 -7.95 -1.58 0.40
N PRO A 88 -7.03 -2.55 0.58
CA PRO A 88 -5.62 -2.33 0.31
C PRO A 88 -5.33 -2.11 -1.18
N HIS A 89 -4.32 -1.31 -1.49
CA HIS A 89 -3.69 -1.32 -2.81
C HIS A 89 -2.81 -2.57 -2.94
N MET A 90 -2.41 -2.93 -4.16
CA MET A 90 -1.59 -4.12 -4.42
C MET A 90 -0.27 -3.74 -5.08
N THR A 91 0.84 -4.31 -4.61
CA THR A 91 2.09 -4.37 -5.39
C THR A 91 2.19 -5.71 -6.12
N LEU A 92 2.47 -5.65 -7.42
CA LEU A 92 2.79 -6.83 -8.23
C LEU A 92 4.29 -6.89 -8.47
N GLN A 93 4.99 -7.73 -7.69
CA GLN A 93 6.43 -7.94 -7.81
C GLN A 93 6.72 -9.12 -8.75
N ALA A 94 7.72 -8.94 -9.61
CA ALA A 94 8.11 -9.95 -10.59
C ALA A 94 9.46 -9.57 -11.20
N ASP A 95 10.39 -10.52 -11.25
CA ASP A 95 11.64 -10.39 -11.99
C ASP A 95 11.35 -10.29 -13.49
N LYS A 96 12.31 -9.77 -14.25
CA LYS A 96 12.22 -9.70 -15.71
C LYS A 96 11.89 -11.06 -16.31
N GLY A 97 10.81 -11.13 -17.07
CA GLY A 97 10.36 -12.37 -17.72
C GLY A 97 9.50 -13.30 -16.85
N ALA A 98 9.22 -12.95 -15.59
CA ALA A 98 8.39 -13.77 -14.70
C ALA A 98 6.87 -13.73 -15.03
N GLY A 99 6.44 -12.98 -16.06
CA GLY A 99 5.07 -13.02 -16.57
C GLY A 99 4.11 -11.92 -16.07
N LYS A 100 4.64 -10.81 -15.54
CA LYS A 100 3.86 -9.64 -15.08
C LYS A 100 2.86 -9.14 -16.13
N SER A 101 3.33 -8.80 -17.33
CA SER A 101 2.48 -8.30 -18.42
C SER A 101 1.46 -9.34 -18.88
N THR A 102 1.81 -10.63 -18.82
CA THR A 102 0.88 -11.72 -19.13
C THR A 102 -0.27 -11.78 -18.13
N LEU A 103 0.01 -11.75 -16.83
CA LEU A 103 -1.04 -11.76 -15.80
C LEU A 103 -1.94 -10.53 -15.93
N ILE A 104 -1.36 -9.35 -16.12
CA ILE A 104 -2.09 -8.11 -16.31
C ILE A 104 -3.06 -8.21 -17.50
N LYS A 105 -2.58 -8.65 -18.68
CA LYS A 105 -3.42 -8.85 -19.87
C LYS A 105 -4.53 -9.87 -19.62
N ARG A 106 -4.27 -10.89 -18.81
CA ARG A 106 -5.29 -11.86 -18.41
C ARG A 106 -6.34 -11.24 -17.48
N LEU A 107 -5.97 -10.36 -16.55
CA LEU A 107 -6.91 -9.60 -15.72
C LEU A 107 -7.80 -8.68 -16.59
N GLU A 108 -7.21 -7.93 -17.53
CA GLU A 108 -7.97 -7.08 -18.46
C GLU A 108 -9.02 -7.90 -19.22
N ARG A 109 -8.64 -9.07 -19.73
CA ARG A 109 -9.55 -9.96 -20.46
C ARG A 109 -10.61 -10.61 -19.57
N SER A 110 -10.23 -11.07 -18.38
CA SER A 110 -11.09 -11.93 -17.54
C SER A 110 -12.11 -11.14 -16.74
N ILE A 111 -11.74 -9.96 -16.23
CA ILE A 111 -12.56 -9.18 -15.30
C ILE A 111 -12.81 -7.73 -15.77
N ALA A 112 -12.44 -7.38 -17.02
CA ALA A 112 -12.49 -6.00 -17.53
C ALA A 112 -11.63 -5.00 -16.74
N PHE A 113 -10.51 -5.47 -16.19
CA PHE A 113 -9.52 -4.64 -15.50
C PHE A 113 -8.95 -3.56 -16.43
N THR A 114 -8.67 -2.36 -15.90
CA THR A 114 -8.07 -1.28 -16.69
C THR A 114 -6.65 -0.97 -16.21
N MET A 115 -5.67 -1.09 -17.10
CA MET A 115 -4.31 -0.62 -16.87
C MET A 115 -4.10 0.78 -17.47
N PHE A 116 -3.65 1.71 -16.64
CA PHE A 116 -3.16 3.00 -17.08
C PHE A 116 -1.65 2.93 -17.29
N SER A 117 -1.23 3.19 -18.53
CA SER A 117 0.17 3.39 -18.86
C SER A 117 0.70 4.63 -18.13
N GLY A 118 2.00 4.67 -17.85
CA GLY A 118 2.55 5.85 -17.19
C GLY A 118 2.57 7.12 -18.08
N GLN A 119 2.38 7.02 -19.41
CA GLN A 119 2.08 8.19 -20.24
C GLN A 119 0.71 8.79 -19.90
N SER A 120 -0.28 7.93 -19.61
CA SER A 120 -1.62 8.36 -19.22
C SER A 120 -1.65 8.99 -17.83
N LEU A 121 -0.66 8.74 -16.97
CA LEU A 121 -0.60 9.17 -15.57
C LEU A 121 0.37 10.36 -15.32
N GLN A 122 0.76 11.10 -16.36
CA GLN A 122 1.76 12.17 -16.24
C GLN A 122 1.30 13.37 -15.39
N THR A 123 0.01 13.56 -15.19
CA THR A 123 -0.53 14.71 -14.48
C THR A 123 -1.32 14.28 -13.26
N GLU A 124 -1.32 15.12 -12.23
CA GLU A 124 -2.14 14.94 -11.04
C GLU A 124 -3.63 14.76 -11.38
N PHE A 125 -4.12 15.54 -12.35
CA PHE A 125 -5.49 15.41 -12.84
C PHE A 125 -5.78 13.99 -13.35
N ARG A 126 -4.86 13.39 -14.11
CA ARG A 126 -5.04 12.03 -14.62
C ARG A 126 -4.93 10.96 -13.53
N LEU A 127 -4.01 11.13 -12.57
CA LEU A 127 -3.91 10.25 -11.39
C LEU A 127 -5.23 10.23 -10.63
N VAL A 128 -5.75 11.41 -10.25
CA VAL A 128 -7.03 11.59 -9.55
C VAL A 128 -8.17 10.92 -10.34
N THR A 129 -8.29 11.24 -11.62
CA THR A 129 -9.38 10.73 -12.48
C THR A 129 -9.35 9.21 -12.60
N SER A 130 -8.15 8.62 -12.66
CA SER A 130 -8.01 7.16 -12.79
C SER A 130 -8.54 6.40 -11.56
N ILE A 131 -8.54 6.99 -10.36
CA ILE A 131 -9.07 6.34 -9.16
C ILE A 131 -10.45 6.85 -8.73
N SER A 132 -11.02 7.76 -9.52
CA SER A 132 -12.30 8.38 -9.27
C SER A 132 -13.45 7.58 -9.90
N HIS A 133 -14.65 7.76 -9.37
CA HIS A 133 -15.90 7.29 -9.97
C HIS A 133 -16.00 5.78 -10.19
N THR A 134 -15.17 4.96 -9.52
CA THR A 134 -15.30 3.51 -9.61
C THR A 134 -14.84 2.81 -8.35
N SER A 135 -15.49 1.69 -8.02
CA SER A 135 -14.99 0.71 -7.03
C SER A 135 -14.23 -0.44 -7.69
N HIS A 136 -14.32 -0.56 -9.02
CA HIS A 136 -13.56 -1.54 -9.77
C HIS A 136 -12.07 -1.15 -9.74
N PRO A 137 -11.17 -2.08 -9.41
CA PRO A 137 -9.76 -1.77 -9.27
C PRO A 137 -9.13 -1.43 -10.62
N VAL A 138 -8.03 -0.69 -10.55
CA VAL A 138 -7.27 -0.21 -11.71
C VAL A 138 -5.80 -0.50 -11.53
N GLY A 139 -5.02 -0.50 -12.60
CA GLY A 139 -3.58 -0.66 -12.52
C GLY A 139 -2.84 0.58 -12.96
N TRP A 140 -1.74 0.89 -12.29
CA TRP A 140 -0.79 1.93 -12.65
C TRP A 140 0.54 1.29 -13.03
N GLU A 141 0.93 1.46 -14.27
CA GLU A 141 2.18 0.91 -14.81
C GLU A 141 3.31 1.95 -14.76
N GLU A 142 4.52 1.49 -14.39
CA GLU A 142 5.76 2.28 -14.42
C GLU A 142 5.68 3.59 -13.62
N LEU A 143 5.07 3.55 -12.43
CA LEU A 143 5.06 4.70 -11.53
C LEU A 143 6.48 5.08 -11.08
N SER A 144 7.35 4.09 -10.89
CA SER A 144 8.73 4.28 -10.43
C SER A 144 9.64 5.00 -11.42
N ALA A 145 9.31 4.96 -12.72
CA ALA A 145 10.06 5.67 -13.76
C ALA A 145 9.63 7.14 -13.92
N ARG A 146 8.74 7.64 -13.05
CA ARG A 146 8.21 9.01 -13.12
C ARG A 146 9.06 9.96 -12.26
N ARG A 147 8.86 11.25 -12.51
CA ARG A 147 9.46 12.30 -11.68
C ARG A 147 8.97 12.17 -10.23
N GLN A 148 9.81 12.53 -9.27
CA GLN A 148 9.51 12.42 -7.84
C GLN A 148 8.23 13.18 -7.45
N ASP A 149 7.98 14.35 -8.04
CA ASP A 149 6.76 15.15 -7.79
C ASP A 149 5.47 14.40 -8.14
N VAL A 150 5.49 13.59 -9.21
CA VAL A 150 4.35 12.76 -9.62
C VAL A 150 4.19 11.57 -8.68
N ILE A 151 5.31 10.95 -8.27
CA ILE A 151 5.34 9.82 -7.33
C ILE A 151 4.77 10.26 -5.98
N ASP A 152 5.20 11.40 -5.44
CA ASP A 152 4.76 11.89 -4.13
C ASP A 152 3.27 12.22 -4.12
N LYS A 153 2.75 12.81 -5.21
CA LYS A 153 1.31 13.04 -5.39
C LYS A 153 0.53 11.74 -5.50
N ALA A 154 1.00 10.79 -6.30
CA ALA A 154 0.41 9.47 -6.42
C ALA A 154 0.34 8.78 -5.05
N VAL A 155 1.42 8.81 -4.28
CA VAL A 155 1.48 8.29 -2.91
C VAL A 155 0.47 8.99 -2.02
N GLY A 156 0.41 10.32 -2.01
CA GLY A 156 -0.57 11.08 -1.23
C GLY A 156 -2.02 10.69 -1.55
N LEU A 157 -2.35 10.57 -2.83
CA LEU A 157 -3.68 10.14 -3.28
C LEU A 157 -4.01 8.71 -2.81
N LEU A 158 -3.06 7.78 -2.89
CA LEU A 158 -3.26 6.40 -2.43
C LEU A 158 -3.34 6.29 -0.90
N GLN A 159 -2.72 7.21 -0.15
CA GLN A 159 -2.93 7.26 1.30
C GLN A 159 -4.40 7.53 1.61
N GLU A 160 -5.02 8.51 0.97
CA GLU A 160 -6.42 8.86 1.20
C GLU A 160 -7.37 7.80 0.63
N ASN A 161 -7.08 7.32 -0.58
CA ASN A 161 -7.87 6.34 -1.32
C ASN A 161 -7.74 4.89 -0.80
N TYR A 162 -7.04 4.64 0.30
CA TYR A 162 -7.15 3.36 1.01
C TYR A 162 -8.57 3.19 1.61
N GLN A 163 -9.15 4.29 2.08
CA GLN A 163 -10.59 4.43 2.33
C GLN A 163 -11.23 5.09 1.10
N TYR A 164 -12.47 5.55 1.19
CA TYR A 164 -13.04 6.41 0.15
C TYR A 164 -13.04 7.87 0.61
N THR A 165 -12.75 8.78 -0.31
CA THR A 165 -12.70 10.22 -0.02
C THR A 165 -13.62 10.96 -0.96
N VAL A 166 -14.56 11.72 -0.40
CA VAL A 166 -15.38 12.66 -1.16
C VAL A 166 -14.55 13.89 -1.47
N SER A 167 -14.49 14.26 -2.74
CA SER A 167 -13.78 15.45 -3.22
C SER A 167 -14.70 16.26 -4.13
N ARG A 168 -14.31 17.50 -4.41
CA ARG A 168 -15.07 18.45 -5.24
C ARG A 168 -14.19 19.01 -6.33
N ARG A 169 -14.76 19.23 -7.52
CA ARG A 169 -14.01 19.70 -8.68
C ARG A 169 -14.79 20.65 -9.56
N GLY A 170 -14.07 21.60 -10.17
CA GLY A 170 -14.61 22.59 -11.11
C GLY A 170 -15.27 23.78 -10.41
N ALA A 171 -15.69 24.77 -11.20
CA ALA A 171 -16.40 25.95 -10.69
C ALA A 171 -17.73 25.59 -10.02
N ASP A 172 -18.38 24.54 -10.51
CA ASP A 172 -19.66 24.02 -9.98
C ASP A 172 -19.47 23.12 -8.74
N MET A 173 -18.22 22.91 -8.29
CA MET A 173 -17.88 22.09 -7.12
C MET A 173 -18.51 20.70 -7.14
N THR A 174 -18.61 20.08 -8.33
CA THR A 174 -19.23 18.77 -8.52
C THR A 174 -18.52 17.73 -7.67
N GLU A 175 -19.30 17.03 -6.84
CA GLU A 175 -18.78 16.00 -5.95
C GLU A 175 -18.41 14.74 -6.73
N TYR A 176 -17.28 14.14 -6.35
CA TYR A 176 -16.83 12.86 -6.87
C TYR A 176 -16.14 12.05 -5.76
N LEU A 177 -16.05 10.74 -5.96
CA LEU A 177 -15.50 9.81 -4.98
C LEU A 177 -14.20 9.22 -5.49
N LEU A 178 -13.12 9.40 -4.73
CA LEU A 178 -11.89 8.61 -4.85
C LEU A 178 -12.15 7.25 -4.19
N SER A 179 -12.12 6.16 -4.96
CA SER A 179 -12.46 4.85 -4.42
C SER A 179 -11.69 3.66 -5.02
N ALA A 180 -11.21 3.75 -6.26
CA ALA A 180 -10.67 2.57 -6.95
C ALA A 180 -9.39 2.06 -6.28
N PRO A 181 -9.31 0.79 -5.84
CA PRO A 181 -8.03 0.20 -5.46
C PRO A 181 -7.06 0.18 -6.64
N VAL A 182 -5.76 0.18 -6.33
CA VAL A 182 -4.71 0.34 -7.35
C VAL A 182 -3.73 -0.81 -7.28
N LEU A 183 -3.48 -1.43 -8.42
CA LEU A 183 -2.38 -2.36 -8.64
C LEU A 183 -1.18 -1.57 -9.16
N LEU A 184 -0.11 -1.56 -8.39
CA LEU A 184 1.15 -0.91 -8.73
C LEU A 184 2.04 -1.95 -9.40
N ALA A 185 2.21 -1.82 -10.72
CA ALA A 185 3.04 -2.69 -11.53
C ALA A 185 4.40 -2.03 -11.82
N GLY A 186 5.48 -2.60 -11.29
CA GLY A 186 6.84 -2.07 -11.41
C GLY A 186 7.85 -2.96 -10.69
N GLU A 187 9.13 -2.85 -11.03
CA GLU A 187 10.20 -3.60 -10.35
C GLU A 187 10.48 -2.98 -8.97
N ASP A 188 10.67 -1.65 -8.91
CA ASP A 188 10.93 -0.90 -7.67
C ASP A 188 9.93 0.23 -7.47
N VAL A 189 8.70 -0.09 -7.02
CA VAL A 189 7.71 0.95 -6.74
C VAL A 189 8.07 1.65 -5.41
N PRO A 190 8.40 2.96 -5.40
CA PRO A 190 8.88 3.66 -4.21
C PRO A 190 7.73 4.05 -3.28
N VAL A 191 7.03 3.06 -2.74
CA VAL A 191 5.80 3.21 -1.96
C VAL A 191 5.99 2.86 -0.49
N ARG A 192 7.19 3.13 0.04
CA ARG A 192 7.54 2.83 1.43
C ARG A 192 6.53 3.44 2.43
N SER A 193 5.99 4.62 2.17
CA SER A 193 4.96 5.25 3.03
C SER A 193 3.59 4.59 2.96
N LEU A 194 3.32 3.79 1.92
CA LEU A 194 2.08 3.04 1.75
C LEU A 194 2.15 1.61 2.30
N LEU A 195 3.27 1.14 2.86
CA LEU A 195 3.44 -0.27 3.27
C LEU A 195 2.27 -0.81 4.12
N GLY A 196 1.79 -0.03 5.08
CA GLY A 196 0.63 -0.40 5.90
C GLY A 196 -0.72 -0.42 5.16
N LYS A 197 -0.79 0.01 3.91
CA LYS A 197 -1.99 0.11 3.06
C LYS A 197 -1.89 -0.79 1.82
N LEU A 198 -0.85 -1.62 1.76
CA LEU A 198 -0.57 -2.53 0.66
C LEU A 198 -0.82 -3.98 1.06
N VAL A 199 -1.19 -4.76 0.05
CA VAL A 199 -0.92 -6.20 -0.04
C VAL A 199 0.01 -6.44 -1.23
N ARG A 200 0.54 -7.64 -1.33
CA ARG A 200 1.46 -8.01 -2.39
C ARG A 200 1.10 -9.37 -2.98
N THR A 201 1.41 -9.54 -4.25
CA THR A 201 1.72 -10.84 -4.83
C THR A 201 3.08 -10.81 -5.54
N ASN A 202 3.85 -11.89 -5.45
CA ASN A 202 5.13 -12.06 -6.11
C ASN A 202 5.06 -13.23 -7.10
N LEU A 203 5.44 -13.00 -8.37
CA LEU A 203 5.43 -14.00 -9.45
C LEU A 203 6.77 -14.71 -9.68
N THR A 204 7.87 -14.20 -9.13
CA THR A 204 9.24 -14.69 -9.37
C THR A 204 9.36 -16.18 -9.01
N GLY A 205 9.79 -17.00 -9.97
CA GLY A 205 9.94 -18.45 -9.79
C GLY A 205 8.63 -19.25 -9.70
N LYS A 206 7.46 -18.61 -9.83
CA LYS A 206 6.15 -19.25 -9.62
C LYS A 206 5.40 -19.59 -10.92
N LYS A 207 6.01 -19.39 -12.10
CA LYS A 207 5.34 -19.63 -13.39
C LYS A 207 4.85 -21.09 -13.51
N GLY A 208 3.59 -21.24 -13.88
CA GLY A 208 2.92 -22.51 -14.20
C GLY A 208 2.50 -22.58 -15.67
N PRO A 209 1.57 -23.50 -16.01
CA PRO A 209 0.97 -23.58 -17.34
C PRO A 209 0.27 -22.28 -17.75
N MET A 210 0.26 -21.95 -19.03
CA MET A 210 -0.47 -20.76 -19.50
C MET A 210 -1.99 -21.00 -19.46
N MET A 211 -2.75 -19.97 -19.10
CA MET A 211 -4.21 -20.01 -19.19
C MET A 211 -4.67 -20.35 -20.61
N PRO A 212 -5.72 -21.19 -20.77
CA PRO A 212 -6.32 -21.45 -22.07
C PRO A 212 -6.78 -20.18 -22.78
N ASP A 213 -6.73 -20.20 -24.11
CA ASP A 213 -7.18 -19.07 -24.92
C ASP A 213 -8.70 -19.00 -25.07
N ASP A 214 -9.41 -20.08 -24.80
CA ASP A 214 -10.87 -20.19 -24.77
C ASP A 214 -11.46 -20.02 -23.34
N LEU A 215 -10.63 -19.59 -22.38
CA LEU A 215 -11.08 -19.30 -21.01
C LEU A 215 -12.23 -18.27 -21.05
N PRO A 216 -13.41 -18.57 -20.48
CA PRO A 216 -14.50 -17.61 -20.37
C PRO A 216 -14.10 -16.39 -19.53
N ARG A 217 -14.86 -15.31 -19.65
CA ARG A 217 -14.74 -14.18 -18.73
C ARG A 217 -15.36 -14.55 -17.38
N PHE A 218 -14.82 -13.97 -16.32
CA PHE A 218 -15.45 -14.07 -15.01
C PHE A 218 -16.72 -13.21 -15.02
N PRO A 219 -17.86 -13.70 -14.48
CA PRO A 219 -19.12 -12.96 -14.46
C PRO A 219 -19.12 -11.84 -13.40
N VAL A 220 -18.36 -10.77 -13.67
CA VAL A 220 -18.17 -9.65 -12.73
C VAL A 220 -19.49 -8.98 -12.35
N ARG A 221 -20.44 -8.84 -13.30
CA ARG A 221 -21.74 -8.22 -13.02
C ARG A 221 -22.50 -9.02 -11.96
N ASP A 222 -22.60 -10.33 -12.15
CA ASP A 222 -23.28 -11.27 -11.25
C ASP A 222 -22.55 -11.38 -9.89
N TRP A 223 -21.23 -11.25 -9.88
CA TRP A 223 -20.44 -11.16 -8.65
C TRP A 223 -20.74 -9.89 -7.85
N ILE A 224 -20.79 -8.72 -8.50
CA ILE A 224 -21.12 -7.46 -7.81
C ILE A 224 -22.56 -7.51 -7.28
N ASP A 225 -23.48 -8.11 -8.03
CA ASP A 225 -24.86 -8.32 -7.60
C ASP A 225 -24.93 -9.25 -6.36
N PHE A 226 -24.16 -10.34 -6.34
CA PHE A 226 -23.99 -11.18 -5.15
C PHE A 226 -23.47 -10.39 -3.95
N LEU A 227 -22.44 -9.55 -4.14
CA LEU A 227 -21.90 -8.70 -3.07
C LEU A 227 -22.91 -7.67 -2.56
N ALA A 228 -23.76 -7.14 -3.45
CA ALA A 228 -24.81 -6.19 -3.09
C ALA A 228 -25.86 -6.79 -2.14
N GLY A 229 -26.05 -8.11 -2.18
CA GLY A 229 -26.94 -8.85 -1.29
C GLY A 229 -26.37 -9.14 0.11
N LEU A 230 -25.10 -8.82 0.38
CA LEU A 230 -24.46 -9.12 1.66
C LEU A 230 -24.91 -8.16 2.77
N ASP A 231 -25.13 -8.70 3.97
CA ASP A 231 -25.33 -7.88 5.16
C ASP A 231 -24.00 -7.31 5.68
N LYS A 232 -23.97 -5.99 5.91
CA LYS A 232 -22.77 -5.28 6.35
C LYS A 232 -22.26 -5.75 7.71
N ARG A 233 -23.15 -6.07 8.66
CA ARG A 233 -22.75 -6.52 10.02
C ARG A 233 -22.10 -7.90 9.94
N ASP A 234 -22.67 -8.81 9.14
CA ASP A 234 -22.11 -10.13 8.93
C ASP A 234 -20.75 -10.08 8.25
N VAL A 235 -20.58 -9.20 7.26
CA VAL A 235 -19.29 -8.96 6.58
C VAL A 235 -18.24 -8.50 7.60
N LEU A 236 -18.58 -7.54 8.46
CA LEU A 236 -17.66 -7.02 9.48
C LEU A 236 -17.32 -8.04 10.56
N ALA A 237 -18.28 -8.89 10.97
CA ALA A 237 -18.06 -9.97 11.91
C ALA A 237 -17.10 -11.03 11.32
N LYS A 238 -17.38 -11.51 10.10
CA LYS A 238 -16.50 -12.45 9.39
C LYS A 238 -15.10 -11.88 9.18
N TYR A 239 -14.99 -10.58 8.88
CA TYR A 239 -13.71 -9.89 8.77
C TYR A 239 -12.94 -9.89 10.09
N ALA A 240 -13.60 -9.58 11.22
CA ALA A 240 -12.97 -9.57 12.54
C ALA A 240 -12.36 -10.93 12.90
N ASP A 241 -13.08 -12.02 12.63
CA ASP A 241 -12.60 -13.39 12.87
C ASP A 241 -11.40 -13.74 12.00
N LEU A 242 -11.39 -13.31 10.73
CA LEU A 242 -10.27 -13.53 9.82
C LEU A 242 -9.06 -12.70 10.23
N ARG A 243 -9.28 -11.46 10.66
CA ARG A 243 -8.22 -10.58 11.16
C ARG A 243 -7.55 -11.18 12.38
N ALA A 244 -8.31 -11.70 13.33
CA ALA A 244 -7.75 -12.37 14.52
C ALA A 244 -6.84 -13.55 14.11
N ARG A 245 -7.29 -14.38 13.16
CA ARG A 245 -6.51 -15.51 12.64
C ARG A 245 -5.25 -15.09 11.87
N CYS A 246 -5.31 -14.03 11.07
CA CYS A 246 -4.14 -13.49 10.38
C CYS A 246 -3.12 -12.89 11.35
N LEU A 247 -3.59 -12.25 12.43
CA LEU A 247 -2.73 -11.73 13.49
C LEU A 247 -2.04 -12.85 14.27
N GLU A 248 -2.77 -13.90 14.65
CA GLU A 248 -2.21 -15.08 15.33
C GLU A 248 -1.13 -15.77 14.50
N LYS A 249 -1.32 -15.84 13.17
CA LYS A 249 -0.36 -16.44 12.24
C LYS A 249 0.71 -15.46 11.74
N SER A 250 0.69 -14.20 12.20
CA SER A 250 1.67 -13.21 11.79
C SER A 250 3.03 -13.51 12.41
N ARG A 251 4.09 -13.38 11.60
CA ARG A 251 5.46 -13.56 12.08
C ARG A 251 6.01 -12.38 12.90
N ALA A 252 5.34 -11.23 12.88
CA ALA A 252 5.82 -10.04 13.59
C ALA A 252 5.50 -10.15 15.08
N GLY A 253 6.35 -9.57 15.93
CA GLY A 253 6.06 -9.42 17.36
C GLY A 253 4.78 -8.60 17.58
N GLY A 254 4.10 -8.86 18.70
CA GLY A 254 2.81 -8.25 19.04
C GLY A 254 2.78 -6.72 19.13
N ASP A 255 3.93 -6.03 19.03
CA ASP A 255 4.07 -4.58 19.16
C ASP A 255 4.29 -3.84 17.82
N ASP A 256 4.45 -4.55 16.68
CA ASP A 256 4.58 -3.92 15.35
C ASP A 256 3.20 -3.54 14.77
N ASP A 257 2.77 -2.30 15.02
CA ASP A 257 1.50 -1.76 14.50
C ASP A 257 1.43 -1.73 12.96
N GLY A 258 2.59 -1.63 12.28
CA GLY A 258 2.67 -1.74 10.83
C GLY A 258 2.32 -3.14 10.34
N ALA A 259 2.91 -4.16 10.97
CA ALA A 259 2.61 -5.55 10.67
C ALA A 259 1.17 -5.94 11.02
N LYS A 260 0.61 -5.43 12.13
CA LYS A 260 -0.82 -5.61 12.46
C LYS A 260 -1.74 -5.09 11.36
N ARG A 261 -1.40 -3.92 10.79
CA ARG A 261 -2.18 -3.32 9.69
C ARG A 261 -2.04 -4.13 8.40
N MET A 262 -0.85 -4.61 8.08
CA MET A 262 -0.66 -5.51 6.94
C MET A 262 -1.47 -6.80 7.11
N ALA A 263 -1.40 -7.45 8.28
CA ALA A 263 -2.20 -8.65 8.56
C ALA A 263 -3.71 -8.41 8.38
N ALA A 264 -4.20 -7.25 8.79
CA ALA A 264 -5.58 -6.83 8.56
C ALA A 264 -5.91 -6.67 7.06
N ASN A 265 -4.99 -6.12 6.25
CA ASN A 265 -5.15 -6.03 4.80
C ASN A 265 -5.27 -7.42 4.14
N TYR A 266 -4.40 -8.36 4.52
CA TYR A 266 -4.46 -9.74 4.02
C TYR A 266 -5.71 -10.48 4.50
N ALA A 267 -6.22 -10.19 5.69
CA ALA A 267 -7.50 -10.71 6.16
C ALA A 267 -8.69 -10.24 5.29
N ALA A 268 -8.64 -9.03 4.73
CA ALA A 268 -9.66 -8.55 3.79
C ALA A 268 -9.61 -9.33 2.45
N VAL A 269 -8.42 -9.66 1.95
CA VAL A 269 -8.25 -10.53 0.77
C VAL A 269 -8.76 -11.95 1.07
N MET A 270 -8.49 -12.48 2.27
CA MET A 270 -9.01 -13.77 2.73
C MET A 270 -10.54 -13.78 2.82
N LEU A 271 -11.15 -12.65 3.19
CA LEU A 271 -12.61 -12.49 3.21
C LEU A 271 -13.18 -12.52 1.79
N ALA A 272 -12.57 -11.79 0.85
CA ALA A 272 -12.95 -11.85 -0.55
C ALA A 272 -12.83 -13.27 -1.12
N TRP A 273 -11.79 -14.01 -0.75
CA TRP A 273 -11.66 -15.43 -1.13
C TRP A 273 -12.85 -16.27 -0.64
N ARG A 274 -13.26 -16.12 0.62
CA ARG A 274 -14.40 -16.87 1.16
C ARG A 274 -15.70 -16.59 0.40
N TYR A 275 -15.97 -15.32 0.11
CA TYR A 275 -17.15 -14.94 -0.67
C TYR A 275 -17.04 -15.41 -2.13
N LEU A 276 -15.85 -15.38 -2.71
CA LEU A 276 -15.62 -15.88 -4.06
C LEU A 276 -15.84 -17.39 -4.13
N CYS A 277 -15.40 -18.14 -3.12
CA CYS A 277 -15.68 -19.57 -2.98
C CYS A 277 -17.19 -19.83 -2.90
N GLU A 278 -17.93 -19.08 -2.08
CA GLU A 278 -19.38 -19.20 -1.99
C GLU A 278 -20.08 -18.90 -3.33
N PHE A 279 -19.63 -17.87 -4.04
CA PHE A 279 -20.18 -17.51 -5.34
C PHE A 279 -19.87 -18.55 -6.43
N ALA A 280 -18.63 -19.03 -6.50
CA ALA A 280 -18.14 -19.96 -7.51
C ALA A 280 -18.32 -21.46 -7.13
N ASP A 281 -18.99 -21.74 -6.01
CA ASP A 281 -19.23 -23.09 -5.48
C ASP A 281 -17.94 -23.89 -5.22
N LEU A 282 -16.92 -23.23 -4.67
CA LEU A 282 -15.62 -23.82 -4.32
C LEU A 282 -15.49 -24.06 -2.81
N ASP A 283 -14.67 -25.02 -2.41
CA ASP A 283 -14.27 -25.16 -1.01
C ASP A 283 -13.35 -24.01 -0.59
N THR A 284 -13.46 -23.57 0.66
CA THR A 284 -12.64 -22.45 1.17
C THR A 284 -11.15 -22.78 1.27
N GLY A 285 -10.77 -24.06 1.28
CA GLY A 285 -9.40 -24.57 1.20
C GLY A 285 -8.90 -24.85 -0.21
N GLU A 286 -9.71 -24.61 -1.25
CA GLU A 286 -9.38 -24.93 -2.64
C GLU A 286 -7.99 -24.40 -3.04
N GLY A 287 -7.20 -25.27 -3.67
CA GLY A 287 -5.85 -24.97 -4.15
C GLY A 287 -4.89 -24.49 -3.06
N ASN A 288 -5.17 -24.73 -1.77
CA ASN A 288 -4.37 -24.27 -0.62
C ASN A 288 -4.28 -22.73 -0.49
N PHE A 289 -5.22 -21.99 -1.09
CA PHE A 289 -5.18 -20.52 -1.13
C PHE A 289 -5.01 -19.87 0.26
N PRO A 290 -5.72 -20.28 1.34
CA PRO A 290 -5.57 -19.62 2.64
C PRO A 290 -4.15 -19.72 3.22
N ALA A 291 -3.48 -20.86 3.05
CA ALA A 291 -2.13 -21.02 3.55
C ALA A 291 -1.12 -20.22 2.73
N ASP A 292 -1.27 -20.23 1.40
CA ASP A 292 -0.40 -19.47 0.51
C ASP A 292 -0.54 -17.95 0.71
N LEU A 293 -1.76 -17.44 0.96
CA LEU A 293 -1.98 -16.04 1.28
C LEU A 293 -1.32 -15.63 2.61
N VAL A 294 -1.37 -16.49 3.64
CA VAL A 294 -0.67 -16.26 4.92
C VAL A 294 0.84 -16.33 4.74
N ALA A 295 1.36 -17.23 3.90
CA ALA A 295 2.78 -17.32 3.58
C ALA A 295 3.25 -16.04 2.87
N GLU A 296 2.50 -15.55 1.88
CA GLU A 296 2.79 -14.29 1.17
C GLU A 296 2.73 -13.08 2.13
N MET A 297 1.73 -13.02 3.01
CA MET A 297 1.63 -12.01 4.08
C MET A 297 2.90 -11.99 4.94
N ASN A 298 3.34 -13.15 5.42
CA ASN A 298 4.50 -13.26 6.28
C ASN A 298 5.81 -12.95 5.53
N SER A 299 5.92 -13.32 4.26
CA SER A 299 7.07 -12.91 3.42
C SER A 299 7.11 -11.38 3.29
N HIS A 300 5.98 -10.76 2.95
CA HIS A 300 5.87 -9.31 2.78
C HIS A 300 6.17 -8.55 4.09
N ILE A 301 5.67 -9.04 5.24
CA ILE A 301 5.98 -8.50 6.56
C ILE A 301 7.47 -8.67 6.90
N SER A 302 8.12 -9.76 6.50
CA SER A 302 9.55 -9.93 6.76
C SER A 302 10.39 -8.92 6.00
N GLU A 303 10.14 -8.83 4.69
CA GLU A 303 10.96 -8.07 3.74
C GLU A 303 10.83 -6.56 3.95
N THR A 304 9.73 -6.10 4.54
CA THR A 304 9.49 -4.67 4.77
C THR A 304 9.70 -4.25 6.22
N SER A 305 10.26 -5.12 7.08
CA SER A 305 10.42 -4.84 8.53
C SER A 305 11.29 -3.62 8.85
N SER A 306 12.43 -3.47 8.17
CA SER A 306 13.30 -2.30 8.26
C SER A 306 12.63 -1.06 7.65
N ASP A 307 12.03 -1.20 6.46
CA ASP A 307 11.35 -0.13 5.75
C ASP A 307 10.08 0.39 6.47
N ARG A 308 9.49 -0.39 7.39
CA ARG A 308 8.29 0.02 8.13
C ARG A 308 8.55 0.93 9.34
N SER A 309 9.80 1.06 9.76
CA SER A 309 10.16 1.82 10.96
C SER A 309 10.46 3.28 10.63
N PRO A 310 9.59 4.25 10.97
CA PRO A 310 9.78 5.65 10.55
C PRO A 310 11.11 6.25 11.01
N TRP A 311 11.61 5.82 12.18
CA TRP A 311 12.88 6.28 12.73
C TRP A 311 14.06 5.92 11.82
N VAL A 312 14.01 4.79 11.11
CA VAL A 312 15.08 4.35 10.18
C VAL A 312 15.21 5.37 9.07
N TRP A 313 14.11 5.85 8.48
CA TRP A 313 14.15 6.83 7.39
C TRP A 313 14.61 8.21 7.85
N ILE A 314 14.15 8.60 9.05
CA ILE A 314 14.57 9.85 9.69
C ILE A 314 16.09 9.81 9.91
N MET A 315 16.60 8.69 10.44
CA MET A 315 18.04 8.51 10.63
C MET A 315 18.80 8.43 9.31
N GLU A 316 18.36 7.65 8.33
CA GLU A 316 18.99 7.56 7.00
C GLU A 316 19.15 8.96 6.37
N THR A 317 18.10 9.78 6.45
CA THR A 317 18.15 11.15 5.95
C THR A 317 19.09 12.02 6.77
N ALA A 318 19.04 11.92 8.10
CA ALA A 318 19.92 12.69 8.99
C ALA A 318 21.41 12.34 8.81
N LEU A 319 21.74 11.05 8.69
CA LEU A 319 23.10 10.56 8.46
C LEU A 319 23.62 11.00 7.09
N SER A 320 22.78 10.93 6.04
CA SER A 320 23.12 11.47 4.72
C SER A 320 23.42 12.97 4.77
N GLU A 321 22.65 13.74 5.53
CA GLU A 321 22.86 15.18 5.70
C GLU A 321 24.12 15.48 6.53
N ILE A 322 24.49 14.62 7.48
CA ILE A 322 25.75 14.70 8.22
C ILE A 322 26.94 14.44 7.28
N ASP A 323 26.90 13.37 6.48
CA ASP A 323 27.95 13.00 5.52
C ASP A 323 28.17 14.09 4.46
N ASN A 324 27.08 14.69 3.98
CA ASN A 324 27.14 15.80 3.02
C ASN A 324 27.55 17.14 3.67
N GLY A 325 27.73 17.19 4.99
CA GLY A 325 28.05 18.41 5.74
C GLY A 325 26.91 19.44 5.77
N ASN A 326 25.69 19.04 5.42
CA ASN A 326 24.49 19.89 5.39
C ASN A 326 23.84 20.00 6.77
N PHE A 327 24.01 19.00 7.63
CA PHE A 327 23.48 19.02 8.99
C PHE A 327 24.25 19.99 9.89
N LYS A 328 23.63 21.12 10.26
CA LYS A 328 24.31 22.22 10.98
C LYS A 328 24.16 22.19 12.49
N HIS A 329 23.27 21.34 13.02
CA HIS A 329 23.11 21.21 14.46
C HIS A 329 24.30 20.48 15.10
N PRO A 330 24.55 20.70 16.40
CA PRO A 330 25.61 19.99 17.12
C PRO A 330 25.43 18.48 17.11
N TYR A 331 26.48 17.77 16.68
CA TYR A 331 26.65 16.33 16.81
C TYR A 331 28.12 15.99 17.09
N ARG A 332 28.39 14.81 17.63
CA ARG A 332 29.76 14.33 17.90
C ARG A 332 29.81 12.81 17.82
N PHE A 333 30.91 12.27 17.27
CA PHE A 333 31.24 10.85 17.40
C PHE A 333 32.13 10.68 18.64
N GLU A 334 31.79 9.73 19.52
CA GLU A 334 32.50 9.46 20.76
C GLU A 334 32.32 8.00 21.15
N THR A 335 33.39 7.36 21.61
CA THR A 335 33.30 6.04 22.25
C THR A 335 32.72 6.22 23.65
N ILE A 336 31.56 5.61 23.90
CA ILE A 336 30.97 5.58 25.23
C ILE A 336 31.10 4.16 25.71
N GLY A 337 31.88 3.91 26.76
CA GLY A 337 32.21 2.55 27.17
C GLY A 337 33.01 1.82 26.09
N ASP A 338 32.42 0.79 25.49
CA ASP A 338 33.02 -0.12 24.51
C ASP A 338 32.39 -0.03 23.10
N GLU A 339 31.49 0.93 22.86
CA GLU A 339 30.88 1.12 21.54
C GLU A 339 31.05 2.57 21.04
N ASP A 340 31.36 2.68 19.75
CA ASP A 340 31.35 3.94 19.04
C ASP A 340 29.92 4.45 18.91
N CYS A 341 29.68 5.67 19.38
CA CYS A 341 28.36 6.28 19.40
C CYS A 341 28.33 7.60 18.63
N LEU A 342 27.22 7.87 17.95
CA LEU A 342 26.83 9.18 17.47
C LEU A 342 26.00 9.90 18.54
N LEU A 343 26.54 10.99 19.07
CA LEU A 343 25.88 11.88 20.01
C LEU A 343 25.18 13.01 19.28
N LEU A 344 23.86 13.08 19.39
CA LEU A 344 23.05 14.18 18.86
C LEU A 344 21.72 14.29 19.60
N GLN A 345 21.03 15.42 19.45
CA GLN A 345 19.67 15.54 19.96
C GLN A 345 18.67 15.09 18.88
N PRO A 346 17.73 14.18 19.18
CA PRO A 346 16.63 13.85 18.27
C PRO A 346 15.81 15.08 17.85
N GLY A 347 15.70 16.08 18.73
CA GLY A 347 15.06 17.36 18.43
C GLY A 347 15.72 18.13 17.29
N HIS A 348 17.06 18.15 17.24
CA HIS A 348 17.81 18.78 16.18
C HIS A 348 17.61 18.09 14.82
N ILE A 349 17.44 16.76 14.80
CA ILE A 349 17.11 16.06 13.57
C ILE A 349 15.74 16.51 13.04
N MET A 350 14.73 16.53 13.91
CA MET A 350 13.39 16.93 13.50
C MET A 350 13.33 18.40 13.05
N ASP A 351 14.04 19.29 13.75
CA ASP A 351 14.15 20.70 13.38
C ASP A 351 14.81 20.86 11.99
N HIS A 352 15.96 20.22 11.76
CA HIS A 352 16.66 20.22 10.48
C HIS A 352 15.77 19.74 9.32
N LEU A 353 15.06 18.61 9.51
CA LEU A 353 14.17 18.05 8.50
C LEU A 353 12.99 18.98 8.18
N SER A 354 12.43 19.65 9.19
CA SER A 354 11.26 20.51 9.03
C SER A 354 11.58 21.87 8.40
N THR A 355 12.79 22.39 8.62
CA THR A 355 13.21 23.74 8.19
C THR A 355 14.00 23.73 6.89
N SER A 356 14.63 22.61 6.52
CA SER A 356 15.41 22.50 5.29
C SER A 356 14.52 22.46 4.05
N THR A 357 14.64 23.47 3.18
CA THR A 357 13.86 23.59 1.95
C THR A 357 13.99 22.35 1.04
N SER A 358 15.18 21.77 0.95
CA SER A 358 15.48 20.56 0.17
C SER A 358 14.84 19.28 0.72
N LEU A 359 14.42 19.29 2.00
CA LEU A 359 13.85 18.14 2.69
C LEU A 359 12.34 18.26 2.88
N ARG A 360 11.71 19.33 2.37
CA ARG A 360 10.28 19.64 2.59
C ARG A 360 9.35 18.51 2.14
N GLU A 361 9.62 17.91 0.98
CA GLU A 361 8.83 16.78 0.46
C GLU A 361 8.99 15.53 1.33
N LYS A 362 10.24 15.17 1.67
CA LYS A 362 10.54 14.07 2.59
C LYS A 362 9.87 14.29 3.94
N TRP A 363 9.99 15.49 4.51
CA TRP A 363 9.33 15.89 5.75
C TRP A 363 7.85 15.62 5.66
N ASN A 364 7.15 16.15 4.65
CA ASN A 364 5.71 15.98 4.47
C ASN A 364 5.27 14.51 4.47
N GLY A 365 6.05 13.62 3.85
CA GLY A 365 5.78 12.18 3.79
C GLY A 365 6.05 11.39 5.08
N LEU A 366 6.76 11.96 6.07
CA LEU A 366 7.07 11.26 7.32
C LEU A 366 5.81 11.07 8.20
N PRO A 367 5.57 9.85 8.73
CA PRO A 367 4.47 9.60 9.66
C PRO A 367 4.78 10.07 11.10
N VAL A 368 6.04 10.41 11.39
CA VAL A 368 6.51 10.94 12.68
C VAL A 368 6.98 12.38 12.48
N LYS A 369 6.38 13.31 13.23
CA LYS A 369 6.67 14.76 13.15
C LYS A 369 7.24 15.35 14.43
N THR A 370 7.32 14.57 15.51
CA THR A 370 7.70 15.07 16.82
C THR A 370 8.96 14.37 17.33
N ALA A 371 9.85 15.14 17.95
CA ALA A 371 11.09 14.64 18.53
C ALA A 371 10.86 13.59 19.62
N THR A 372 9.79 13.74 20.41
CA THR A 372 9.42 12.79 21.46
C THR A 372 9.06 11.41 20.91
N VAL A 373 8.26 11.36 19.85
CA VAL A 373 7.88 10.08 19.22
C VAL A 373 9.09 9.45 18.54
N PHE A 374 9.91 10.27 17.88
CA PHE A 374 11.14 9.81 17.24
C PHE A 374 12.15 9.23 18.26
N LYS A 375 12.43 9.94 19.36
CA LYS A 375 13.29 9.46 20.45
C LYS A 375 12.79 8.13 21.02
N ARG A 376 11.48 8.00 21.27
CA ARG A 376 10.88 6.75 21.77
C ARG A 376 11.07 5.59 20.79
N GLN A 377 11.00 5.85 19.48
CA GLN A 377 11.25 4.81 18.48
C GLN A 377 12.71 4.37 18.45
N LEU A 378 13.67 5.29 18.58
CA LEU A 378 15.09 4.97 18.70
C LEU A 378 15.38 4.11 19.95
N ALA A 379 14.77 4.46 21.09
CA ALA A 379 14.92 3.68 22.32
C ALA A 379 14.30 2.27 22.18
N ALA A 380 13.10 2.17 21.62
CA ALA A 380 12.42 0.89 21.39
C ALA A 380 13.17 -0.02 20.39
N ALA A 381 13.88 0.58 19.43
CA ALA A 381 14.74 -0.14 18.49
C ALA A 381 16.06 -0.62 19.08
N GLY A 382 16.36 -0.28 20.35
CA GLY A 382 17.59 -0.70 21.02
C GLY A 382 18.85 0.03 20.54
N VAL A 383 18.74 1.05 19.69
CA VAL A 383 19.90 1.78 19.15
C VAL A 383 20.42 2.87 20.10
N MET A 384 19.67 3.20 21.15
CA MET A 384 20.09 4.18 22.16
C MET A 384 20.85 3.51 23.31
N ARG A 385 22.15 3.81 23.41
CA ARG A 385 22.99 3.32 24.52
C ARG A 385 22.53 3.95 25.84
N GLY A 386 22.18 3.11 26.82
CA GLY A 386 21.63 3.55 28.10
C GLY A 386 20.12 3.84 28.08
N GLY A 387 19.42 3.49 27.00
CA GLY A 387 17.98 3.71 26.84
C GLY A 387 17.64 5.20 26.74
N ASP A 388 16.72 5.67 27.58
CA ASP A 388 16.27 7.07 27.58
C ASP A 388 17.20 8.04 28.33
N LYS A 389 18.32 7.54 28.87
CA LYS A 389 19.29 8.35 29.61
C LYS A 389 19.96 9.37 28.70
N GLU A 390 19.95 10.62 29.15
CA GLU A 390 20.47 11.75 28.40
C GLU A 390 21.90 12.07 28.81
N ILE A 391 22.71 12.41 27.81
CA ILE A 391 24.11 12.74 27.98
C ILE A 391 24.28 14.25 27.78
N GLU A 392 25.22 14.81 28.53
CA GLU A 392 25.67 16.18 28.36
C GLU A 392 27.12 16.18 27.87
N ARG A 393 27.39 17.01 26.85
CA ARG A 393 28.74 17.21 26.29
C ARG A 393 28.94 18.63 25.82
N THR A 394 30.20 19.04 25.76
CA THR A 394 30.59 20.26 25.03
C THR A 394 30.89 19.90 23.59
N ILE A 395 30.13 20.48 22.65
CA ILE A 395 30.26 20.31 21.19
C ILE A 395 30.34 21.71 20.57
N PHE A 396 31.32 21.96 19.70
CA PHE A 396 31.55 23.28 19.08
C PHE A 396 31.59 24.43 20.10
N SER A 397 32.32 24.24 21.21
CA SER A 397 32.44 25.20 22.32
C SER A 397 31.13 25.57 23.02
N LYS A 398 30.06 24.80 22.81
CA LYS A 398 28.76 24.96 23.48
C LYS A 398 28.44 23.73 24.31
N ARG A 399 27.94 23.94 25.52
CA ARG A 399 27.41 22.86 26.38
C ARG A 399 26.05 22.44 25.86
N ILE A 400 25.93 21.21 25.40
CA ILE A 400 24.71 20.62 24.86
C ILE A 400 24.21 19.55 25.84
N ARG A 401 22.96 19.72 26.29
CA ARG A 401 22.24 18.76 27.14
C ARG A 401 21.37 17.82 26.31
N HIS A 402 20.76 16.82 26.93
CA HIS A 402 19.73 16.00 26.29
C HIS A 402 20.21 15.26 25.01
N LEU A 403 21.50 14.94 24.92
CA LEU A 403 22.05 14.15 23.82
C LEU A 403 21.61 12.69 23.97
N ALA A 404 21.16 12.10 22.87
CA ALA A 404 21.02 10.66 22.72
C ALA A 404 22.35 10.09 22.23
N ALA A 405 22.80 8.99 22.85
CA ALA A 405 23.92 8.20 22.35
C ALA A 405 23.40 7.09 21.44
N LEU A 406 23.61 7.21 20.13
CA LEU A 406 23.19 6.22 19.16
C LEU A 406 24.35 5.29 18.84
N SER A 407 24.21 4.01 19.16
CA SER A 407 25.23 2.98 18.92
C SER A 407 25.43 2.77 17.42
N LEU A 408 26.64 3.05 16.90
CA LEU A 408 26.94 2.86 15.49
C LEU A 408 26.85 1.38 15.06
N PRO A 409 27.34 0.40 15.85
CA PRO A 409 27.11 -1.01 15.56
C PRO A 409 25.62 -1.37 15.45
N ALA A 410 24.80 -0.92 16.41
CA ALA A 410 23.36 -1.20 16.39
C ALA A 410 22.66 -0.54 15.19
N LEU A 411 23.04 0.69 14.82
CA LEU A 411 22.53 1.35 13.62
C LEU A 411 22.88 0.56 12.34
N ASN A 412 24.08 0.00 12.25
CA ASN A 412 24.52 -0.77 11.09
C ASN A 412 23.71 -2.06 10.88
N GLU A 413 23.15 -2.67 11.94
CA GLU A 413 22.22 -3.81 11.81
C GLU A 413 20.94 -3.44 11.03
N PHE A 414 20.57 -2.16 11.02
CA PHE A 414 19.47 -1.63 10.21
C PHE A 414 19.94 -1.07 8.86
N GLY A 415 21.21 -1.28 8.48
CA GLY A 415 21.82 -0.76 7.26
C GLY A 415 22.15 0.74 7.32
N LEU A 416 22.05 1.38 8.49
CA LEU A 416 22.30 2.80 8.67
C LEU A 416 23.79 3.05 8.93
N ASN A 417 24.43 3.76 8.02
CA ASN A 417 25.87 4.04 8.04
C ASN A 417 26.14 5.54 7.94
N VAL A 418 27.27 5.97 8.50
CA VAL A 418 27.73 7.35 8.43
C VAL A 418 29.26 7.38 8.43
N GLY A 419 29.85 8.23 7.60
CA GLY A 419 31.29 8.45 7.56
C GLY A 419 31.75 9.26 8.78
N PHE A 420 32.79 8.77 9.46
CA PHE A 420 33.47 9.54 10.51
C PHE A 420 34.98 9.30 10.46
N ARG A 421 35.76 10.32 10.84
CA ARG A 421 37.22 10.21 10.92
C ARG A 421 37.61 9.41 12.16
N ILE A 422 38.40 8.35 11.96
CA ILE A 422 38.89 7.44 13.01
C ILE A 422 39.70 8.19 14.08
N ASP A 423 40.36 9.29 13.72
CA ASP A 423 41.19 10.10 14.63
C ASP A 423 40.38 10.77 15.76
N HIS A 424 39.05 10.90 15.62
CA HIS A 424 38.18 11.51 16.65
C HIS A 424 37.66 10.54 17.71
N VAL A 425 37.82 9.24 17.50
CA VAL A 425 37.25 8.19 18.37
C VAL A 425 38.27 7.66 19.39
N ARG A 426 39.56 7.89 19.14
CA ARG A 426 40.67 7.38 19.99
C ARG A 426 41.35 8.42 20.88
N GLU A 427 40.93 9.69 20.82
CA GLU A 427 41.36 10.70 21.80
C GLU A 427 40.31 10.86 22.89
N ASN A 428 40.29 9.88 23.82
CA ASN A 428 40.05 10.07 25.26
C ASN A 428 40.23 8.74 26.00
#